data_AF-I9C0R6-F1
#
_entry.id   AF-I9C0R6-F1
#
_cell.length_a   1.000
_cell.length_b   1.000
_cell.length_c   1.000
_cell.angle_alpha   90.00
_cell.angle_beta   90.00
_cell.angle_gamma   90.00
#
_symmetry.space_group_name_H-M   'P 1'
#
loop_
_entity.id
_entity.type
_entity.pdbx_description
1 polymer ?
#
loop_
_entity_poly.entity_id
_entity_poly.type
_entity_poly.pdbx_seq_one_letter_code
_entity_poly.pdbx_strand_id
1 'polypeptide(L)' 'MRACGHPFGTPKARMGSPHFLTKTMPRVSTEMALHVLAYNLTRVLTIMGSKAILKAIAS' A
#
# COMPACT_ATOMS: atom_id res chain seq x y z
N MET A 1 -3.10 11.26 -16.71
CA MET A 1 -1.89 11.78 -16.02
C MET A 1 -1.37 10.70 -15.08
N ARG A 2 -0.21 10.09 -15.37
CA ARG A 2 0.43 9.12 -14.48
C ARG A 2 1.20 9.91 -13.43
N ALA A 3 0.83 9.79 -12.16
CA ALA A 3 1.56 10.37 -11.04
C ALA A 3 2.88 9.60 -10.82
N CYS A 4 3.82 9.71 -11.76
CA CYS A 4 5.18 9.19 -11.66
C CYS A 4 6.02 10.22 -10.90
N GLY A 5 6.06 10.12 -9.57
CA GLY A 5 6.99 10.92 -8.74
C GLY A 5 6.48 11.22 -7.34
N HIS A 6 5.16 11.29 -7.14
CA HIS A 6 4.60 11.51 -5.81
C HIS A 6 4.47 10.17 -5.06
N PRO A 7 4.99 10.04 -3.81
CA PRO A 7 4.98 8.77 -3.06
C PRO A 7 3.58 8.19 -2.88
N PHE A 8 2.56 9.04 -2.84
CA PHE A 8 1.15 8.62 -2.75
C PHE A 8 0.42 8.54 -4.09
N GLY A 9 1.07 8.91 -5.21
CA GLY A 9 0.46 8.94 -6.53
C GLY A 9 0.04 7.57 -7.04
N THR A 10 0.82 6.53 -6.72
CA THR A 10 0.55 5.14 -7.11
C THR A 10 -0.54 4.46 -6.25
N PRO A 11 -0.54 4.54 -4.90
CA PRO A 11 -1.67 4.05 -4.12
C PRO A 11 -2.96 4.81 -4.40
N LYS A 12 -2.92 6.13 -4.61
CA LYS A 12 -4.11 6.94 -4.95
C LYS A 12 -4.68 6.60 -6.34
N ALA A 13 -3.83 6.32 -7.33
CA ALA A 13 -4.28 5.87 -8.64
C ALA A 13 -4.87 4.45 -8.63
N ARG A 14 -4.33 3.55 -7.79
CA ARG A 14 -4.85 2.18 -7.61
C ARG A 14 -6.09 2.10 -6.74
N MET A 15 -6.38 3.13 -5.95
CA MET A 15 -7.55 3.19 -5.07
C MET A 15 -8.87 3.19 -5.84
N GLY A 16 -8.87 3.46 -7.15
CA GLY A 16 -10.01 3.29 -8.06
C GLY A 16 -11.28 4.07 -7.66
N SER A 17 -12.31 4.03 -8.50
CA SER A 17 -13.58 4.72 -8.22
C SER A 17 -14.54 4.05 -7.21
N PRO A 18 -14.34 2.85 -6.63
CA PRO A 18 -15.17 2.40 -5.51
C PRO A 18 -14.55 2.88 -4.19
N HIS A 19 -15.05 3.99 -3.67
CA HIS A 19 -14.57 4.59 -2.43
C HIS A 19 -15.06 3.74 -1.25
N PHE A 20 -14.23 2.80 -0.80
CA PHE A 20 -14.45 1.97 0.38
C PHE A 20 -15.58 0.93 0.29
N LEU A 21 -15.23 -0.31 0.63
CA LEU A 21 -16.19 -1.39 0.87
C LEU A 21 -17.00 -1.16 2.15
N THR A 22 -16.49 -0.30 3.03
CA THR A 22 -17.05 -0.02 4.33
C THR A 22 -17.64 1.39 4.41
N LYS A 23 -18.71 1.56 5.20
CA LYS A 23 -19.49 2.82 5.25
C LYS A 23 -19.29 3.65 6.52
N THR A 24 -18.63 3.10 7.54
CA THR A 24 -18.40 3.79 8.82
C THR A 24 -16.94 4.22 8.92
N MET A 25 -16.69 5.42 9.47
CA MET A 25 -15.35 6.00 9.54
C MET A 25 -14.29 5.08 10.17
N PRO A 26 -14.56 4.34 11.27
CA PRO A 26 -13.57 3.42 11.81
C PRO A 26 -13.15 2.33 10.81
N ARG A 27 -14.11 1.78 10.07
CA ARG A 27 -13.86 0.72 9.09
C ARG A 27 -13.19 1.26 7.82
N VAL A 28 -13.59 2.45 7.37
CA VAL A 28 -12.95 3.16 6.26
C VAL A 28 -11.49 3.47 6.59
N SER A 29 -11.20 3.88 7.83
CA SER A 29 -9.83 4.10 8.30
C SER A 29 -9.01 2.81 8.28
N THR A 30 -9.57 1.68 8.70
CA THR A 30 -8.92 0.36 8.59
C THR A 30 -8.65 -0.01 7.13
N GLU A 31 -9.60 0.23 6.23
CA GLU A 31 -9.45 -0.06 4.80
C GLU A 31 -8.35 0.81 4.16
N MET A 32 -8.28 2.09 4.53
CA MET A 32 -7.18 2.97 4.15
C MET A 32 -5.83 2.49 4.67
N ALA A 33 -5.76 2.08 5.94
CA ALA A 33 -4.54 1.56 6.53
C ALA A 33 -4.05 0.29 5.81
N LEU A 34 -4.97 -0.59 5.42
CA LEU A 34 -4.64 -1.81 4.68
C LEU A 34 -4.11 -1.50 3.27
N HIS A 35 -4.69 -0.52 2.56
CA HIS A 35 -4.17 -0.08 1.27
C HIS A 35 -2.77 0.52 1.36
N VAL A 36 -2.49 1.33 2.39
CA VAL A 36 -1.15 1.88 2.64
C VAL A 36 -0.16 0.78 2.99
N LEU A 37 -0.55 -0.17 3.83
CA LEU A 37 0.27 -1.33 4.19
C LEU A 37 0.62 -2.18 2.96
N ALA A 38 -0.37 -2.52 2.13
CA ALA A 38 -0.14 -3.27 0.90
C ALA A 38 0.78 -2.55 -0.09
N TYR A 39 0.65 -1.22 -0.20
CA TYR A 39 1.58 -0.40 -0.98
C TYR A 39 3.01 -0.47 -0.42
N ASN A 40 3.16 -0.29 0.89
CA ASN A 40 4.46 -0.31 1.55
C ASN A 40 5.14 -1.68 1.41
N LEU A 41 4.41 -2.78 1.59
CA LEU A 41 4.94 -4.13 1.40
C LEU A 41 5.40 -4.36 -0.04
N THR A 42 4.59 -3.96 -1.03
CA THR A 42 4.97 -4.05 -2.44
C THR A 42 6.24 -3.24 -2.72
N ARG A 43 6.30 -2.00 -2.22
CA ARG A 43 7.45 -1.11 -2.40
C ARG A 43 8.72 -1.71 -1.78
N VAL A 44 8.63 -2.22 -0.55
CA VAL A 44 9.77 -2.82 0.14
C VAL A 44 10.25 -4.07 -0.58
N LEU A 45 9.33 -4.92 -1.04
CA LEU A 45 9.66 -6.09 -1.88
C LEU A 45 10.34 -5.68 -3.20
N THR A 46 9.88 -4.60 -3.84
CA THR A 46 10.51 -4.08 -5.07
C THR A 46 11.90 -3.49 -4.82
N ILE A 47 12.13 -2.80 -3.70
CA ILE A 47 13.41 -2.15 -3.40
C ILE A 47 14.45 -3.14 -2.87
N MET A 48 14.08 -3.96 -1.87
CA MET A 48 15.01 -4.82 -1.15
C MET A 48 15.05 -6.26 -1.67
N GLY A 49 14.00 -6.71 -2.34
CA GLY A 49 13.84 -8.10 -2.76
C GLY A 49 13.41 -9.05 -1.64
N SER A 50 12.74 -10.14 -2.00
CA SER A 50 12.16 -11.10 -1.05
C SER A 50 13.18 -11.81 -0.16
N LYS A 51 14.35 -12.17 -0.71
CA LYS A 51 15.41 -12.89 0.03
C LYS A 51 15.98 -12.05 1.18
N ALA A 52 16.20 -10.75 0.95
CA ALA A 52 16.73 -9.85 1.98
C ALA A 52 15.73 -9.65 3.12
N ILE A 53 14.44 -9.53 2.80
CA ILE A 53 13.36 -9.39 3.78
C ILE A 53 13.21 -10.66 4.62
N LEU A 54 13.19 -11.84 3.99
CA LEU A 54 13.09 -13.11 4.70
C LEU A 54 14.25 -13.31 5.68
N LYS A 55 15.48 -12.94 5.26
CA LYS A 55 16.65 -13.00 6.14
C LYS A 55 16.51 -12.05 7.33
N ALA A 56 15.98 -10.85 7.14
CA ALA A 56 15.81 -9.84 8.20
C ALA A 56 14.68 -10.18 9.19
N ILE A 57 13.69 -10.98 8.79
CA ILE A 57 12.60 -11.43 9.68
C ILE A 57 12.99 -12.69 10.47
N ALA A 58 13.85 -13.54 9.89
CA ALA A 58 14.32 -14.77 10.52
C ALA A 58 15.49 -14.55 11.50
N SER A 59 16.00 -13.33 11.61
CA SER A 59 17.12 -12.92 12.47
C SER A 59 16.67 -12.26 13.76
#